data_AF-A0AAN0JRY9-F1
#
_entry.id   AF-A0AAN0JRY9-F1
#
_cell.length_a   1.000
_cell.length_b   1.000
_cell.length_c   1.000
_cell.angle_alpha   90.00
_cell.angle_beta   90.00
_cell.angle_gamma   90.00
#
_symmetry.space_group_name_H-M   'P 1'
#
loop_
_entity.id
_entity.type
_entity.pdbx_description
1 polymer ?
#
loop_
_entity_poly.entity_id
_entity_poly.type
_entity_poly.pdbx_seq_one_letter_code
_entity_poly.pdbx_strand_id
1 'polypeptide(L)'
;MKMKHFKNRKKRLRYSKRLRLYKIQKKLRLKLKLKTKNIQTTQTTLDKEIQFNYLVPSQDNLEGLSESQIAGKKLFLVQGDKPQLMNWEEYGLRISVAEDSLSASETVEVSVLALVGGHFKFPDNTRLVSAVYAISTSPLLKSLRIEMQHCIDLSDPSLSKYLKFAVAPVHTASLPYQFSLIEGGEFPAYQRYGWIERSKFCQLAIVGEEEEENGGGRNEERNGEEDGDSGDEGGKGKGETRGGEGQGE
;
A
#
# COMPACT_ATOMS: atom_id res chain seq x y z
N MET A 1 -25.68 25.48 8.22
CA MET A 1 -24.73 25.61 7.08
C MET A 1 -23.34 24.97 7.33
N LYS A 2 -22.79 24.96 8.56
CA LYS A 2 -21.46 24.42 8.88
C LYS A 2 -21.27 22.89 8.66
N MET A 3 -22.31 22.06 8.89
CA MET A 3 -22.21 20.59 8.72
C MET A 3 -22.03 20.13 7.26
N LYS A 4 -22.65 20.80 6.29
CA LYS A 4 -22.50 20.45 4.85
C LYS A 4 -21.08 20.71 4.35
N HIS A 5 -20.44 21.79 4.81
CA HIS A 5 -19.04 22.09 4.47
C HIS A 5 -18.04 21.09 5.06
N PHE A 6 -18.27 20.59 6.28
CA PHE A 6 -17.40 19.59 6.92
C PHE A 6 -17.48 18.23 6.21
N LYS A 7 -18.69 17.77 5.86
CA LYS A 7 -18.89 16.53 5.08
C LYS A 7 -18.25 16.61 3.69
N ASN A 8 -18.31 17.77 3.02
CA ASN A 8 -17.67 17.97 1.71
C ASN A 8 -16.14 18.02 1.79
N ARG A 9 -15.56 18.56 2.88
CA ARG A 9 -14.11 18.51 3.15
C ARG A 9 -13.63 17.08 3.41
N LYS A 10 -14.34 16.29 4.22
CA LYS A 10 -14.03 14.87 4.46
C LYS A 10 -14.09 14.04 3.16
N LYS A 11 -15.12 14.22 2.30
CA LYS A 11 -15.23 13.55 0.99
C LYS A 11 -14.08 13.92 0.03
N ARG A 12 -13.72 15.21 -0.09
CA ARG A 12 -12.58 15.67 -0.91
C ARG A 12 -11.25 15.12 -0.41
N LEU A 13 -11.05 15.03 0.90
CA LEU A 13 -9.83 14.45 1.48
C LEU A 13 -9.75 12.93 1.24
N ARG A 14 -10.86 12.19 1.37
CA ARG A 14 -10.95 10.76 1.02
C ARG A 14 -10.61 10.53 -0.46
N TYR A 15 -11.12 11.36 -1.38
CA TYR A 15 -10.82 11.27 -2.82
C TYR A 15 -9.34 11.56 -3.14
N SER A 16 -8.78 12.60 -2.52
CA SER A 16 -7.37 12.97 -2.67
C SER A 16 -6.42 11.88 -2.15
N LYS A 17 -6.74 11.26 -1.00
CA LYS A 17 -5.99 10.12 -0.43
C LYS A 17 -6.01 8.91 -1.38
N ARG A 18 -7.19 8.54 -1.91
CA ARG A 18 -7.36 7.43 -2.86
C ARG A 18 -6.58 7.66 -4.15
N LEU A 19 -6.58 8.89 -4.67
CA LEU A 19 -5.82 9.26 -5.87
C LEU A 19 -4.30 9.23 -5.65
N ARG A 20 -3.81 9.61 -4.46
CA ARG A 20 -2.38 9.53 -4.11
C ARG A 20 -1.91 8.08 -3.95
N LEU A 21 -2.67 7.24 -3.24
CA LEU A 21 -2.40 5.79 -3.13
C LEU A 21 -2.34 5.12 -4.50
N TYR A 22 -3.31 5.42 -5.37
CA TYR A 22 -3.31 4.92 -6.75
C TYR A 22 -2.08 5.35 -7.53
N LYS A 23 -1.62 6.61 -7.39
CA LYS A 23 -0.38 7.09 -8.04
C LYS A 23 0.86 6.36 -7.54
N ILE A 24 0.96 6.11 -6.23
CA ILE A 24 2.09 5.36 -5.64
C ILE A 24 2.08 3.91 -6.13
N GLN A 25 0.95 3.22 -6.04
CA GLN A 25 0.78 1.85 -6.53
C GLN A 25 1.06 1.75 -8.03
N LYS A 26 0.56 2.69 -8.84
CA LYS A 26 0.81 2.73 -10.28
C LYS A 26 2.29 2.95 -10.59
N LYS A 27 2.97 3.86 -9.88
CA LYS A 27 4.41 4.12 -10.04
C LYS A 27 5.25 2.89 -9.66
N LEU A 28 4.91 2.22 -8.56
CA LEU A 28 5.55 0.96 -8.15
C LEU A 28 5.32 -0.15 -9.18
N ARG A 29 4.09 -0.30 -9.70
CA ARG A 29 3.76 -1.30 -10.73
C ARG A 29 4.46 -1.03 -12.06
N LEU A 30 4.61 0.23 -12.47
CA LEU A 30 5.38 0.61 -13.66
C LEU A 30 6.88 0.32 -13.47
N LYS A 31 7.45 0.64 -12.30
CA LYS A 31 8.83 0.28 -11.96
C LYS A 31 9.03 -1.24 -11.98
N LEU A 32 8.09 -2.01 -11.45
CA LEU A 32 8.11 -3.48 -11.50
C LEU A 32 8.16 -3.97 -12.96
N LYS A 33 7.26 -3.48 -13.83
CA LYS A 33 7.25 -3.85 -15.25
C LYS A 33 8.56 -3.52 -15.96
N LEU A 34 9.19 -2.38 -15.63
CA LEU A 34 10.47 -1.99 -16.21
C LEU A 34 11.62 -2.87 -15.69
N LYS A 35 11.63 -3.18 -14.40
CA LYS A 35 12.63 -4.04 -13.76
C LYS A 35 12.50 -5.49 -14.26
N THR A 36 11.30 -6.03 -14.41
CA THR A 36 11.08 -7.38 -14.99
C THR A 36 11.55 -7.46 -16.44
N LYS A 37 11.32 -6.43 -17.26
CA LYS A 37 11.87 -6.36 -18.64
C LYS A 37 13.40 -6.32 -18.64
N ASN A 38 14.01 -5.55 -17.74
CA ASN A 38 15.46 -5.50 -17.63
C ASN A 38 16.05 -6.82 -17.11
N ILE A 39 15.41 -7.46 -16.12
CA ILE A 39 15.81 -8.77 -15.59
C ILE A 39 15.75 -9.85 -16.66
N GLN A 40 14.68 -9.91 -17.46
CA GLN A 40 14.61 -10.84 -18.62
C GLN A 40 15.72 -10.59 -19.65
N THR A 41 16.21 -9.35 -19.76
CA THR A 41 17.28 -9.00 -20.69
C THR A 41 18.66 -9.36 -20.13
N THR A 42 18.84 -9.33 -18.80
CA THR A 42 20.10 -9.70 -18.11
C THR A 42 20.23 -11.18 -17.74
N GLN A 43 19.11 -11.90 -17.56
CA GLN A 43 19.14 -13.33 -17.25
C GLN A 43 19.73 -14.15 -18.41
N THR A 44 19.50 -13.74 -19.66
CA THR A 44 20.06 -14.37 -20.87
C THR A 44 21.59 -14.24 -20.98
N THR A 45 22.22 -13.35 -20.19
CA THR A 45 23.66 -13.06 -20.25
C THR A 45 24.45 -13.46 -18.99
N LEU A 46 23.80 -13.84 -17.88
CA LEU A 46 24.47 -14.16 -16.60
C LEU A 46 24.56 -15.66 -16.25
N ASP A 47 23.93 -16.55 -17.03
CA ASP A 47 23.91 -18.00 -16.77
C ASP A 47 25.27 -18.71 -16.92
N LYS A 48 26.39 -17.99 -17.05
CA LYS A 48 27.73 -18.60 -17.21
C LYS A 48 28.80 -18.22 -16.20
N GLU A 49 28.66 -17.17 -15.40
CA GLU A 49 29.75 -16.81 -14.48
C GLU A 49 29.24 -16.30 -13.13
N ILE A 50 29.55 -17.12 -12.11
CA ILE A 50 29.72 -16.83 -10.67
C ILE A 50 28.86 -17.78 -9.80
N GLN A 51 29.40 -18.97 -9.60
CA GLN A 51 29.12 -19.82 -8.44
C GLN A 51 30.15 -19.51 -7.36
N PHE A 52 29.80 -18.71 -6.36
CA PHE A 52 30.49 -18.74 -5.06
C PHE A 52 29.58 -19.41 -4.04
N ASN A 53 29.84 -20.70 -3.83
CA ASN A 53 29.27 -21.50 -2.76
C ASN A 53 29.97 -21.14 -1.44
N TYR A 54 29.33 -20.33 -0.60
CA TYR A 54 29.62 -20.31 0.84
C TYR A 54 28.45 -20.99 1.57
N LEU A 55 28.69 -22.23 2.00
CA LEU A 55 27.84 -22.97 2.93
C LEU A 55 27.90 -22.32 4.31
N VAL A 56 26.99 -21.39 4.56
CA VAL A 56 26.36 -21.21 5.88
C VAL A 56 24.87 -21.28 5.59
N PRO A 57 24.07 -22.11 6.27
CA PRO A 57 22.63 -22.04 6.12
C PRO A 57 22.16 -20.77 6.84
N SER A 58 22.39 -19.59 6.25
CA SER A 58 21.49 -18.48 6.49
C SER A 58 20.19 -18.93 5.86
N GLN A 59 19.29 -19.46 6.70
CA GLN A 59 17.96 -19.77 6.25
C GLN A 59 17.42 -18.48 5.62
N ASP A 60 17.23 -18.50 4.31
CA ASP A 60 16.50 -17.49 3.59
C ASP A 60 15.03 -17.66 4.07
N ASN A 61 14.76 -17.23 5.31
CA ASN A 61 13.51 -17.42 6.08
C ASN A 61 12.32 -16.69 5.42
N LEU A 62 12.53 -16.14 4.23
CA LEU A 62 11.59 -15.37 3.46
C LEU A 62 11.05 -16.15 2.25
N GLU A 63 11.54 -17.37 2.00
CA GLU A 63 11.05 -18.28 0.94
C GLU A 63 9.57 -18.70 1.13
N GLY A 64 9.01 -18.53 2.34
CA GLY A 64 7.61 -18.84 2.65
C GLY A 64 6.57 -17.87 2.09
N LEU A 65 6.96 -16.81 1.37
CA LEU A 65 6.05 -15.77 0.87
C LEU A 65 5.47 -16.09 -0.53
N SER A 66 5.01 -17.32 -0.75
CA SER A 66 4.70 -17.91 -2.07
C SER A 66 3.69 -17.14 -2.94
N GLU A 67 2.88 -16.24 -2.38
CA GLU A 67 1.89 -15.43 -3.13
C GLU A 67 2.05 -13.91 -2.95
N SER A 68 3.15 -13.46 -2.34
CA SER A 68 3.41 -12.02 -2.17
C SER A 68 4.04 -11.42 -3.43
N GLN A 69 3.58 -10.24 -3.81
CA GLN A 69 4.18 -9.45 -4.89
C GLN A 69 5.39 -8.69 -4.34
N ILE A 70 6.57 -9.21 -4.59
CA ILE A 70 7.85 -8.64 -4.15
C ILE A 70 8.25 -7.50 -5.09
N ALA A 71 8.46 -6.32 -4.53
CA ALA A 71 9.00 -5.16 -5.24
C ALA A 71 10.53 -5.09 -5.16
N GLY A 72 11.11 -5.56 -4.06
CA GLY A 72 12.56 -5.61 -3.87
C GLY A 72 12.97 -6.63 -2.81
N LYS A 73 14.19 -7.16 -2.96
CA LYS A 73 14.92 -7.94 -1.96
C LYS A 73 16.24 -7.25 -1.68
N LYS A 74 16.65 -7.20 -0.42
CA LYS A 74 17.96 -6.69 -0.02
C LYS A 74 18.48 -7.46 1.17
N LEU A 75 19.75 -7.80 1.11
CA LEU A 75 20.52 -8.36 2.22
C LEU A 75 21.47 -7.26 2.71
N PHE A 76 21.47 -7.00 4.00
CA PHE A 76 22.42 -6.09 4.63
C PHE A 76 23.33 -6.87 5.57
N LEU A 77 24.63 -6.59 5.51
CA LEU A 77 25.60 -7.11 6.46
C LEU A 77 25.79 -6.10 7.58
N VAL A 78 25.54 -6.53 8.80
CA VAL A 78 25.65 -5.71 10.01
C VAL A 78 26.80 -6.22 10.83
N GLN A 79 27.83 -5.40 10.99
CA GLN A 79 29.00 -5.71 11.82
C GLN A 79 28.79 -5.31 13.28
N GLY A 80 29.42 -6.02 14.21
CA GLY A 80 29.44 -5.61 15.61
C GLY A 80 30.22 -4.33 15.86
N ASP A 81 30.02 -3.78 17.07
CA ASP A 81 30.78 -2.64 17.62
C ASP A 81 30.65 -1.31 16.86
N LYS A 82 29.73 -1.23 15.89
CA LYS A 82 29.49 0.01 15.12
C LYS A 82 28.00 0.25 14.89
N PRO A 83 27.49 1.46 15.19
CA PRO A 83 26.16 1.83 14.77
C PRO A 83 26.11 1.88 13.24
N GLN A 84 25.05 1.32 12.67
CA GLN A 84 24.90 1.21 11.21
C GLN A 84 23.50 1.63 10.79
N LEU A 85 23.44 2.49 9.76
CA LEU A 85 22.20 2.90 9.11
C LEU A 85 22.12 2.26 7.72
N MET A 86 21.20 1.33 7.58
CA MET A 86 20.85 0.68 6.33
C MET A 86 19.76 1.47 5.65
N ASN A 87 20.15 2.28 4.67
CA ASN A 87 19.20 3.11 3.95
C ASN A 87 18.63 2.41 2.70
N TRP A 88 17.30 2.35 2.59
CA TRP A 88 16.59 1.82 1.43
C TRP A 88 15.40 2.71 1.03
N GLU A 89 15.65 4.03 0.95
CA GLU A 89 14.64 5.05 0.67
C GLU A 89 13.85 4.82 -0.62
N GLU A 90 14.44 4.18 -1.62
CA GLU A 90 13.73 3.88 -2.87
C GLU A 90 12.46 3.04 -2.66
N TYR A 91 12.40 2.26 -1.57
CA TYR A 91 11.22 1.54 -1.10
C TYR A 91 10.64 2.13 0.18
N GLY A 92 11.16 3.24 0.72
CA GLY A 92 10.62 3.91 1.90
C GLY A 92 11.00 3.25 3.24
N LEU A 93 12.16 2.58 3.32
CA LEU A 93 12.61 1.89 4.53
C LEU A 93 14.00 2.38 4.97
N ARG A 94 14.19 2.54 6.27
CA ARG A 94 15.50 2.68 6.90
C ARG A 94 15.57 1.76 8.11
N ILE A 95 16.71 1.12 8.31
CA ILE A 95 16.94 0.28 9.49
C ILE A 95 18.22 0.77 10.15
N SER A 96 18.13 1.08 11.44
CA SER A 96 19.27 1.48 12.24
C SER A 96 19.58 0.41 13.27
N VAL A 97 20.86 0.06 13.36
CA VAL A 97 21.42 -0.83 14.37
C VAL A 97 22.18 0.04 15.35
N ALA A 98 21.85 -0.05 16.64
CA ALA A 98 22.56 0.65 17.68
C ALA A 98 23.94 0.02 17.93
N GLU A 99 24.87 0.79 18.48
CA GLU A 99 26.11 0.25 19.03
C GLU A 99 25.81 -0.84 20.08
N ASP A 100 26.71 -1.81 20.22
CA ASP A 100 26.55 -3.01 21.06
C ASP A 100 25.31 -3.88 20.76
N SER A 101 24.68 -3.76 19.59
CA SER A 101 23.63 -4.70 19.19
C SER A 101 24.17 -6.11 18.91
N LEU A 102 25.49 -6.23 18.75
CA LEU A 102 26.26 -7.42 18.37
C LEU A 102 27.63 -7.38 19.06
N SER A 103 28.23 -8.55 19.26
CA SER A 103 29.61 -8.65 19.75
C SER A 103 30.60 -8.14 18.69
N ALA A 104 31.76 -7.60 19.09
CA ALA A 104 32.67 -6.91 18.17
C ALA A 104 33.19 -7.77 16.98
N SER A 105 33.30 -9.09 17.15
CA SER A 105 33.69 -10.02 16.09
C SER A 105 32.51 -10.59 15.30
N GLU A 106 31.28 -10.27 15.69
CA GLU A 106 30.08 -10.82 15.10
C GLU A 106 29.66 -10.04 13.85
N THR A 107 29.12 -10.74 12.88
CA THR A 107 28.47 -10.14 11.71
C THR A 107 27.20 -10.92 11.45
N VAL A 108 26.08 -10.22 11.31
CA VAL A 108 24.79 -10.84 11.02
C VAL A 108 24.19 -10.28 9.74
N GLU A 109 23.37 -11.11 9.12
CA GLU A 109 22.62 -10.77 7.93
C GLU A 109 21.24 -10.24 8.31
N VAL A 110 20.85 -9.10 7.76
CA VAL A 110 19.49 -8.58 7.80
C VAL A 110 18.89 -8.71 6.40
N SER A 111 18.01 -9.68 6.23
CA SER A 111 17.27 -9.93 5.01
C SER A 111 15.95 -9.17 5.03
N VAL A 112 15.69 -8.40 3.97
CA VAL A 112 14.48 -7.59 3.84
C VAL A 112 13.83 -7.82 2.49
N LEU A 113 12.52 -8.04 2.51
CA LEU A 113 11.66 -7.99 1.33
C LEU A 113 10.68 -6.81 1.44
N ALA A 114 10.61 -5.99 0.40
CA ALA A 114 9.56 -5.01 0.23
C ALA A 114 8.41 -5.62 -0.57
N LEU A 115 7.24 -5.74 0.05
CA LEU A 115 6.03 -6.33 -0.52
C LEU A 115 5.03 -5.23 -0.88
N VAL A 116 4.53 -5.26 -2.11
CA VAL A 116 3.54 -4.28 -2.62
C VAL A 116 2.16 -4.88 -2.84
N GLY A 117 2.02 -6.18 -2.61
CA GLY A 117 0.78 -6.93 -2.67
C GLY A 117 0.97 -8.32 -2.09
N GLY A 118 -0.13 -8.95 -1.71
CA GLY A 118 -0.17 -10.28 -1.10
C GLY A 118 -1.53 -10.51 -0.47
N HIS A 119 -1.80 -11.74 -0.03
CA HIS A 119 -3.02 -12.09 0.70
C HIS A 119 -2.90 -11.60 2.15
N PHE A 120 -3.00 -10.30 2.36
CA PHE A 120 -2.93 -9.67 3.67
C PHE A 120 -4.31 -9.42 4.24
N LYS A 121 -4.54 -9.84 5.48
CA LYS A 121 -5.75 -9.52 6.23
C LYS A 121 -5.36 -8.66 7.43
N PHE A 122 -5.75 -7.39 7.39
CA PHE A 122 -5.53 -6.44 8.49
C PHE A 122 -6.71 -6.43 9.46
N PRO A 123 -6.52 -5.94 10.70
CA PRO A 123 -7.61 -5.75 11.66
C PRO A 123 -8.75 -4.89 11.09
N ASP A 124 -9.96 -5.12 11.56
CA ASP A 124 -11.14 -4.36 11.14
C ASP A 124 -10.98 -2.87 11.44
N ASN A 125 -11.66 -2.02 10.67
CA ASN A 125 -11.55 -0.55 10.75
C ASN A 125 -10.13 -0.02 10.53
N THR A 126 -9.24 -0.77 9.89
CA THR A 126 -7.90 -0.29 9.55
C THR A 126 -7.66 -0.30 8.05
N ARG A 127 -6.75 0.57 7.61
CA ARG A 127 -6.32 0.66 6.22
C ARG A 127 -4.80 0.70 6.13
N LEU A 128 -4.24 -0.13 5.26
CA LEU A 128 -2.81 -0.09 4.93
C LEU A 128 -2.42 1.27 4.32
N VAL A 129 -1.42 1.93 4.90
CA VAL A 129 -0.91 3.26 4.47
C VAL A 129 0.59 3.28 4.19
N SER A 130 1.26 2.13 4.24
CA SER A 130 2.66 1.92 3.85
C SER A 130 2.79 0.73 2.88
N ALA A 131 4.02 0.43 2.45
CA ALA A 131 4.36 -0.92 1.98
C ALA A 131 4.37 -1.90 3.16
N VAL A 132 4.39 -3.20 2.86
CA VAL A 132 4.64 -4.25 3.86
C VAL A 132 6.09 -4.70 3.71
N TYR A 133 6.84 -4.81 4.81
CA TYR A 133 8.21 -5.35 4.78
C TYR A 133 8.27 -6.65 5.55
N ALA A 134 8.84 -7.69 4.96
CA ALA A 134 9.23 -8.88 5.69
C ALA A 134 10.71 -8.75 6.05
N ILE A 135 11.01 -8.72 7.36
CA ILE A 135 12.35 -8.48 7.89
C ILE A 135 12.75 -9.70 8.72
N SER A 136 13.90 -10.29 8.37
CA SER A 136 14.52 -11.40 9.07
C SER A 136 15.98 -11.07 9.36
N THR A 137 16.45 -11.39 10.56
CA THR A 137 17.87 -11.40 10.89
C THR A 137 18.12 -12.48 11.95
N SER A 138 19.34 -12.63 12.43
CA SER A 138 19.61 -13.41 13.64
C SER A 138 19.26 -12.56 14.87
N PRO A 139 18.94 -13.17 16.03
CA PRO A 139 18.70 -12.43 17.26
C PRO A 139 19.83 -11.44 17.57
N LEU A 140 19.47 -10.21 17.97
CA LEU A 140 20.39 -9.15 18.35
C LEU A 140 20.31 -8.89 19.85
N LEU A 141 21.39 -8.34 20.43
CA LEU A 141 21.42 -7.91 21.84
C LEU A 141 20.49 -6.72 22.09
N LYS A 142 20.36 -5.83 21.10
CA LYS A 142 19.45 -4.66 21.12
C LYS A 142 18.50 -4.70 19.93
N SER A 143 17.33 -4.11 20.10
CA SER A 143 16.33 -4.02 19.02
C SER A 143 16.82 -3.18 17.84
N LEU A 144 16.42 -3.56 16.63
CA LEU A 144 16.55 -2.69 15.45
C LEU A 144 15.58 -1.53 15.56
N ARG A 145 16.00 -0.33 15.18
CA ARG A 145 15.08 0.77 14.90
C ARG A 145 14.71 0.73 13.43
N ILE A 146 13.43 0.51 13.15
CA ILE A 146 12.90 0.38 11.79
C ILE A 146 12.08 1.63 11.51
N GLU A 147 12.46 2.39 10.49
CA GLU A 147 11.73 3.57 10.02
C GLU A 147 11.04 3.25 8.69
N MET A 148 9.74 3.47 8.64
CA MET A 148 8.89 3.14 7.49
C MET A 148 8.13 4.35 7.00
N GLN A 149 8.17 4.56 5.68
CA GLN A 149 7.42 5.62 5.04
C GLN A 149 5.92 5.30 5.00
N HIS A 150 5.08 6.28 5.33
CA HIS A 150 3.63 6.21 5.16
C HIS A 150 3.10 7.30 4.22
N CYS A 151 1.90 7.10 3.69
CA CYS A 151 1.24 8.05 2.79
C CYS A 151 0.29 9.03 3.49
N ILE A 152 0.20 9.00 4.83
CA ILE A 152 -0.60 9.97 5.59
C ILE A 152 0.14 11.30 5.71
N ASP A 153 -0.60 12.38 5.46
CA ASP A 153 -0.13 13.75 5.57
C ASP A 153 -0.33 14.22 7.01
N LEU A 154 0.75 14.22 7.79
CA LEU A 154 0.78 14.62 9.20
C LEU A 154 1.01 16.13 9.36
N SER A 155 0.64 16.95 8.36
CA SER A 155 0.54 18.41 8.53
C SER A 155 -0.49 18.79 9.59
N ASP A 156 -1.47 17.91 9.84
CA ASP A 156 -2.30 17.90 11.05
C ASP A 156 -1.73 16.84 12.03
N PRO A 157 -1.04 17.26 13.10
CA PRO A 157 -0.44 16.35 14.07
C PRO A 157 -1.45 15.45 14.77
N SER A 158 -2.73 15.86 14.84
CA SER A 158 -3.77 15.06 15.50
C SER A 158 -4.06 13.75 14.75
N LEU A 159 -3.58 13.61 13.51
CA LEU A 159 -3.72 12.40 12.71
C LEU A 159 -2.75 11.28 13.11
N SER A 160 -1.65 11.60 13.82
CA SER A 160 -0.64 10.61 14.18
C SER A 160 -1.19 9.53 15.12
N LYS A 161 -2.13 9.89 16.00
CA LYS A 161 -2.76 8.97 16.97
C LYS A 161 -3.55 7.83 16.33
N TYR A 162 -3.97 7.99 15.07
CA TYR A 162 -4.69 6.97 14.31
C TYR A 162 -3.74 6.05 13.53
N LEU A 163 -2.44 6.33 13.52
CA LEU A 163 -1.45 5.46 12.89
C LEU A 163 -0.99 4.40 13.88
N LYS A 164 -0.95 3.16 13.42
CA LYS A 164 -0.51 2.00 14.21
C LYS A 164 0.41 1.13 13.38
N PHE A 165 1.36 0.47 14.04
CA PHE A 165 2.11 -0.62 13.43
C PHE A 165 1.30 -1.91 13.50
N ALA A 166 1.41 -2.74 12.47
CA ALA A 166 0.79 -4.05 12.42
C ALA A 166 1.81 -5.10 11.97
N VAL A 167 1.74 -6.29 12.55
CA VAL A 167 2.64 -7.41 12.22
C VAL A 167 1.90 -8.68 11.90
N ALA A 168 2.51 -9.48 11.03
CA ALA A 168 2.16 -10.88 10.81
C ALA A 168 3.43 -11.75 10.83
N PRO A 169 3.35 -13.03 11.23
CA PRO A 169 4.47 -13.96 11.09
C PRO A 169 4.93 -14.08 9.63
N VAL A 170 6.23 -14.27 9.40
CA VAL A 170 6.76 -14.56 8.05
C VAL A 170 6.40 -15.99 7.64
N HIS A 171 6.51 -16.93 8.58
CA HIS A 171 6.10 -18.31 8.40
C HIS A 171 4.67 -18.48 8.90
N THR A 172 3.74 -18.59 7.96
CA THR A 172 2.35 -18.96 8.24
C THR A 172 1.98 -20.05 7.26
N ALA A 173 1.44 -21.16 7.76
CA ALA A 173 1.12 -22.34 6.96
C ALA A 173 -0.08 -22.13 6.01
N SER A 174 -0.85 -21.04 6.18
CA SER A 174 -2.08 -20.80 5.44
C SER A 174 -2.36 -19.32 5.22
N LEU A 175 -2.70 -18.95 3.98
CA LEU A 175 -3.17 -17.61 3.66
C LEU A 175 -4.62 -17.40 4.14
N PRO A 176 -5.03 -16.16 4.44
CA PRO A 176 -4.25 -14.92 4.35
C PRO A 176 -3.29 -14.71 5.54
N TYR A 177 -2.25 -13.91 5.35
CA TYR A 177 -1.41 -13.41 6.44
C TYR A 177 -2.24 -12.52 7.36
N GLN A 178 -2.52 -13.03 8.55
CA GLN A 178 -3.30 -12.34 9.56
C GLN A 178 -2.42 -11.34 10.30
N PHE A 179 -2.61 -10.05 10.01
CA PHE A 179 -1.95 -8.97 10.73
C PHE A 179 -2.68 -8.66 12.04
N SER A 180 -1.90 -8.32 13.05
CA SER A 180 -2.36 -7.84 14.36
C SER A 180 -1.71 -6.49 14.67
N LEU A 181 -2.43 -5.60 15.34
CA LEU A 181 -1.86 -4.34 15.82
C LEU A 181 -0.83 -4.62 16.91
N ILE A 182 0.22 -3.82 16.93
CA ILE A 182 1.19 -3.82 18.02
C ILE A 182 1.30 -2.42 18.61
N GLU A 183 1.53 -2.39 19.92
CA GLU A 183 1.79 -1.15 20.64
C GLU A 183 3.23 -0.67 20.43
N GLY A 184 3.42 0.62 20.70
CA GLY A 184 4.69 1.31 20.54
C GLY A 184 4.92 1.87 19.15
N GLY A 185 6.15 2.31 18.93
CA GLY A 185 6.51 3.12 17.77
C GLY A 185 5.96 4.54 17.84
N GLU A 186 6.47 5.39 16.96
CA GLU A 186 6.14 6.81 16.93
C GLU A 186 5.93 7.30 15.51
N PHE A 187 5.04 8.29 15.39
CA PHE A 187 4.75 8.99 14.14
C PHE A 187 4.93 10.49 14.37
N PRO A 188 6.15 11.02 14.20
CA PRO A 188 6.42 12.43 14.43
C PRO A 188 5.59 13.34 13.52
N ALA A 189 5.13 14.46 14.07
CA ALA A 189 4.38 15.47 13.32
C ALA A 189 5.18 15.97 12.11
N TYR A 190 4.49 16.30 11.01
CA TYR A 190 5.09 16.80 9.76
C TYR A 190 6.08 15.85 9.07
N GLN A 191 6.30 14.65 9.60
CA GLN A 191 7.17 13.65 8.98
C GLN A 191 6.37 12.66 8.15
N ARG A 192 7.07 12.00 7.22
CA ARG A 192 6.51 10.93 6.37
C ARG A 192 6.96 9.55 6.81
N TYR A 193 7.76 9.47 7.86
CA TYR A 193 8.27 8.23 8.42
C TYR A 193 7.73 8.08 9.83
N GLY A 194 7.21 6.89 10.12
CA GLY A 194 7.06 6.42 11.49
C GLY A 194 8.19 5.45 11.80
N TRP A 195 8.52 5.28 13.08
CA TRP A 195 9.57 4.35 13.49
C TRP A 195 9.12 3.46 14.64
N ILE A 196 9.70 2.27 14.73
CA ILE A 196 9.46 1.33 15.83
C ILE A 196 10.72 0.52 16.13
N GLU A 197 10.89 0.13 17.39
CA GLU A 197 11.96 -0.78 17.81
C GLU A 197 11.47 -2.23 17.82
N ARG A 198 12.24 -3.14 17.21
CA ARG A 198 11.88 -4.55 17.07
C ARG A 198 13.10 -5.46 17.18
N SER A 199 12.96 -6.52 17.96
CA SER A 199 13.92 -7.64 18.03
C SER A 199 13.38 -8.92 17.37
N LYS A 200 12.08 -8.97 17.03
CA LYS A 200 11.42 -10.14 16.44
C LYS A 200 11.17 -9.96 14.94
N PHE A 201 11.56 -10.97 14.18
CA PHE A 201 11.37 -11.06 12.72
C PHE A 201 9.91 -11.26 12.37
N CYS A 202 9.41 -10.47 11.42
CA CYS A 202 8.01 -10.47 11.03
C CYS A 202 7.81 -9.73 9.70
N GLN A 203 6.60 -9.88 9.15
CA GLN A 203 6.04 -8.88 8.26
C GLN A 203 5.59 -7.68 9.10
N LEU A 204 5.89 -6.47 8.65
CA LEU A 204 5.61 -5.21 9.33
C LEU A 204 4.95 -4.23 8.36
N ALA A 205 3.92 -3.54 8.84
CA ALA A 205 3.13 -2.56 8.11
C ALA A 205 2.74 -1.39 9.01
N ILE A 206 2.40 -0.25 8.41
CA ILE A 206 1.69 0.84 9.07
C ILE A 206 0.25 0.86 8.54
N VAL A 207 -0.69 0.85 9.47
CA VAL A 207 -2.12 1.03 9.19
C VAL A 207 -2.63 2.33 9.79
N GLY A 208 -3.66 2.90 9.18
CA GLY A 208 -4.45 3.98 9.77
C GLY A 208 -5.80 3.45 10.22
N GLU A 209 -6.20 3.76 11.45
CA GLU A 209 -7.55 3.52 11.95
C GLU A 209 -8.55 4.45 11.25
N GLU A 210 -9.64 3.87 10.77
CA GLU A 210 -10.80 4.58 10.27
C GLU A 210 -11.78 4.74 11.45
N GLU A 211 -12.17 5.98 11.75
CA GLU A 211 -13.24 6.21 12.73
C GLU A 211 -14.50 5.47 12.27
N GLU A 212 -15.03 4.57 13.11
CA GLU A 212 -16.35 4.00 12.90
C GLU A 212 -17.35 5.15 12.72
N GLU A 213 -17.97 5.22 11.55
CA GLU A 213 -19.14 6.07 11.35
C GLU A 213 -20.24 5.46 12.23
N ASN A 214 -20.34 5.92 13.48
CA ASN A 214 -21.44 5.57 14.38
C ASN A 214 -22.75 5.57 13.59
N GLY A 215 -23.44 4.42 13.64
CA GLY A 215 -24.53 4.03 12.76
C GLY A 215 -25.50 5.14 12.36
N GLY A 216 -25.65 5.30 11.05
CA GLY A 216 -26.69 6.08 10.42
C GLY A 216 -27.14 5.37 9.16
N GLY A 217 -27.69 4.17 9.33
CA GLY A 217 -28.40 3.47 8.27
C GLY A 217 -29.52 4.36 7.74
N ARG A 218 -29.40 4.77 6.50
CA ARG A 218 -30.55 5.16 5.68
C ARG A 218 -30.36 4.51 4.32
N ASN A 219 -31.07 3.40 4.13
CA ASN A 219 -31.58 3.04 2.83
C ASN A 219 -32.30 4.28 2.29
N GLU A 220 -31.70 4.95 1.31
CA GLU A 220 -32.45 5.73 0.34
C GLU A 220 -32.31 4.95 -0.96
N GLU A 221 -33.23 3.99 -1.12
CA GLU A 221 -33.78 3.62 -2.42
C GLU A 221 -34.04 4.93 -3.17
N ARG A 222 -33.24 5.20 -4.20
CA ARG A 222 -33.65 6.16 -5.23
C ARG A 222 -34.06 5.34 -6.43
N ASN A 223 -35.37 5.12 -6.45
CA ASN A 223 -36.18 4.87 -7.62
C ASN A 223 -35.73 5.81 -8.75
N GLY A 224 -35.61 5.24 -9.95
CA GLY A 224 -35.52 6.03 -11.17
C GLY A 224 -36.80 6.84 -11.32
N GLU A 225 -36.66 8.15 -11.42
CA GLU A 225 -37.67 9.00 -12.02
C GLU A 225 -37.22 9.20 -13.46
N GLU A 226 -37.89 8.47 -14.35
CA GLU A 226 -37.99 8.78 -15.77
C GLU A 226 -38.84 10.05 -15.90
N ASP A 227 -38.20 11.17 -16.26
CA ASP A 227 -38.94 12.34 -16.74
C ASP A 227 -39.45 12.05 -18.15
N GLY A 228 -40.58 11.35 -18.24
CA GLY A 228 -41.47 11.36 -19.38
C GLY A 228 -42.43 12.53 -19.27
N ASP A 229 -42.19 13.60 -20.02
CA ASP A 229 -43.21 14.62 -20.28
C ASP A 229 -43.79 14.38 -21.68
N SER A 230 -45.04 13.91 -21.67
CA SER A 230 -45.91 13.73 -22.82
C SER A 230 -47.15 14.58 -22.62
N GLY A 231 -47.42 15.49 -23.55
CA GLY A 231 -48.71 16.15 -23.79
C GLY A 231 -48.71 16.64 -25.23
N ASP A 232 -49.21 15.87 -26.19
CA ASP A 232 -50.61 15.58 -26.57
C ASP A 232 -51.16 16.55 -27.62
N GLU A 233 -51.85 15.94 -28.56
CA GLU A 233 -52.14 16.30 -29.94
C GLU A 233 -53.33 17.25 -30.11
N GLY A 234 -53.46 17.80 -31.32
CA GLY A 234 -54.78 17.81 -31.97
C GLY A 234 -55.13 19.05 -32.80
N GLY A 235 -55.18 18.89 -34.13
CA GLY A 235 -55.79 19.87 -35.03
C GLY A 235 -55.84 19.44 -36.50
N LYS A 236 -56.79 18.56 -36.85
CA LYS A 236 -57.12 18.06 -38.20
C LYS A 236 -57.70 19.12 -39.15
N GLY A 237 -57.42 18.99 -40.45
CA GLY A 237 -58.27 19.43 -41.57
C GLY A 237 -57.75 18.85 -42.90
N LYS A 238 -58.25 17.68 -43.33
CA LYS A 238 -59.26 17.43 -44.39
C LYS A 238 -58.92 18.00 -45.79
N GLY A 239 -58.90 17.11 -46.78
CA GLY A 239 -58.72 17.41 -48.21
C GLY A 239 -60.01 17.47 -49.03
N GLU A 240 -59.81 17.39 -50.36
CA GLU A 240 -60.75 17.47 -51.52
C GLU A 240 -61.07 18.92 -52.00
N THR A 241 -61.15 19.29 -53.29
CA THR A 241 -61.24 18.56 -54.58
C THR A 241 -60.89 19.47 -55.80
N ARG A 242 -60.41 18.84 -56.89
CA ARG A 242 -60.73 19.00 -58.35
C ARG A 242 -60.33 20.21 -59.24
N GLY A 243 -59.88 19.83 -60.45
CA GLY A 243 -59.92 20.55 -61.75
C GLY A 243 -58.50 20.76 -62.31
N GLY A 244 -58.06 20.34 -63.50
CA GLY A 244 -58.71 19.87 -64.72
C GLY A 244 -58.06 20.60 -65.92
N GLU A 245 -57.67 19.86 -66.97
CA GLU A 245 -57.29 20.33 -68.33
C GLU A 245 -55.91 21.03 -68.46
N GLY A 246 -55.15 20.96 -69.56
CA GLY A 246 -55.40 20.57 -70.95
C GLY A 246 -54.34 21.29 -71.82
N GLN A 247 -54.06 20.76 -73.01
CA GLN A 247 -53.00 21.17 -73.95
C GLN A 247 -53.24 22.50 -74.70
N GLY A 248 -52.18 23.01 -75.36
CA GLY A 248 -52.20 23.99 -76.47
C GLY A 248 -51.76 25.40 -76.02
N GLU A 249 -50.82 26.10 -76.65
CA GLU A 249 -50.15 26.05 -77.97
C GLU A 249 -48.64 26.36 -77.83
#